data_AF-A0A8T5ULG8-F1
#
_entry.id   AF-A0A8T5ULG8-F1
#
_cell.length_a   1.000
_cell.length_b   1.000
_cell.length_c   1.000
_cell.angle_alpha   90.00
_cell.angle_beta   90.00
_cell.angle_gamma   90.00
#
_symmetry.space_group_name_H-M   'P 1'
#
loop_
_entity.id
_entity.type
_entity.pdbx_description
1 polymer ?
#
loop_
_entity_poly.entity_id
_entity_poly.type
_entity_poly.pdbx_seq_one_letter_code
_entity_poly.pdbx_strand_id
1 'polypeptide(L)'
;MSTEITEEEILRKKVWKIINITQANQLFVHSKNLAIKYYDEDIKKVQTKILPEILSLCVLNVLVPNSAMLLVGGHGGGKTSLTKLLGRMFTGYSLHEIENSIIRGHPQLTEEKLVGTLKLGKLMHDGEEEVVWRQFVVNFWKIIDEVNRLTPYAQDILLSLLAEGTIKYYDEIKTIDKYCLFATINPQDVGTFELSRPFLDRFGISVPIVMPASQDLELILTGKDEKYSGFDELIQVPKVLTIDELMEIWYYVNKININKEVNNYIHAIIRDFTLCVRVDKGNSENLKPSTGLCSGCHFNTNQNVCNKIESILSVRAAKDLLRYSKALTWLLNLEKIDINLVNTIAPYVISHRVKYTQRELEKSPYWGKTYDFSKNILDLIQKRFINRAECYLIAERFRDGESKNDDLATLKNYQQNDLIVKYDLIPFVNSVNDKKYPKIAKQIKDASKNGDIEVLAKIRNELIENIDFPNRAYLINLCNQELYKQTVSDYIFKYVNNKEIWADIASEFPKLDKPLKEAFMRRQTKQIRTEDLLIEINVTGINDDSLVNIQISGGSEALQLRKIIEQLDYIQREE
;
A
#
# COMPACT_ATOMS: atom_id res chain seq x y z
N MET A 1 32.94 -20.80 1.22
CA MET A 1 32.70 -19.35 1.00
C MET A 1 31.53 -18.98 1.88
N SER A 2 31.80 -18.21 2.94
CA SER A 2 30.78 -17.67 3.84
C SER A 2 29.80 -16.82 3.03
N THR A 3 28.55 -17.24 2.94
CA THR A 3 27.47 -16.42 2.37
C THR A 3 27.28 -15.21 3.27
N GLU A 4 27.81 -14.07 2.86
CA GLU A 4 27.50 -12.79 3.49
C GLU A 4 25.98 -12.62 3.44
N ILE A 5 25.37 -12.51 4.62
CA ILE A 5 23.94 -12.25 4.78
C ILE A 5 23.70 -10.85 4.21
N THR A 6 22.83 -10.73 3.20
CA THR A 6 22.50 -9.43 2.61
C THR A 6 21.88 -8.50 3.67
N GLU A 7 22.05 -7.19 3.54
CA GLU A 7 21.47 -6.20 4.47
C GLU A 7 19.95 -6.40 4.64
N GLU A 8 19.24 -6.72 3.55
CA GLU A 8 17.81 -7.05 3.56
C GLU A 8 17.49 -8.24 4.48
N GLU A 9 18.29 -9.31 4.44
CA GLU A 9 18.08 -10.49 5.30
C GLU A 9 18.31 -10.15 6.77
N ILE A 10 19.27 -9.27 7.09
CA ILE A 10 19.50 -8.79 8.46
C ILE A 10 18.27 -8.03 8.96
N LEU A 11 17.73 -7.11 8.16
CA LEU A 11 16.52 -6.34 8.49
C LEU A 11 15.31 -7.27 8.68
N ARG A 12 15.13 -8.25 7.80
CA ARG A 12 14.06 -9.24 7.93
C ARG A 12 14.21 -10.06 9.20
N LYS A 13 15.42 -10.50 9.55
CA LYS A 13 15.71 -11.20 10.83
C LYS A 13 15.37 -10.34 12.04
N LYS A 14 15.62 -9.03 12.00
CA LYS A 14 15.20 -8.09 13.05
C LYS A 14 13.68 -8.00 13.20
N VAL A 15 12.92 -7.95 12.10
CA VAL A 15 11.44 -7.97 12.15
C VAL A 15 10.93 -9.29 12.76
N TRP A 16 11.50 -10.43 12.36
CA TRP A 16 11.18 -11.73 12.97
C TRP A 16 11.54 -11.78 14.46
N LYS A 17 12.65 -11.15 14.86
CA LYS A 17 13.03 -11.02 16.28
C LYS A 17 11.96 -10.25 17.07
N ILE A 18 11.35 -9.20 16.52
CA ILE A 18 10.23 -8.48 17.16
C ILE A 18 9.03 -9.40 17.39
N ILE A 19 8.63 -10.17 16.36
CA ILE A 19 7.52 -11.13 16.48
C ILE A 19 7.82 -12.15 17.58
N ASN A 20 9.01 -12.74 17.54
CA ASN A 20 9.43 -13.78 18.48
C ASN A 20 9.52 -13.26 19.92
N ILE A 21 10.07 -12.06 20.15
CA ILE A 21 10.15 -11.45 21.49
C ILE A 21 8.74 -11.18 22.03
N THR A 22 7.85 -10.62 21.21
CA THR A 22 6.48 -10.32 21.63
C THR A 22 5.75 -11.59 22.09
N GLN A 23 5.94 -12.70 21.38
CA GLN A 23 5.35 -13.98 21.74
C GLN A 23 6.04 -14.64 22.95
N ALA A 24 7.38 -14.72 22.95
CA ALA A 24 8.15 -15.41 23.97
C ALA A 24 8.01 -14.76 25.34
N ASN A 25 7.95 -13.43 25.39
CA ASN A 25 7.75 -12.66 26.62
C ASN A 25 6.26 -12.46 26.95
N GLN A 26 5.34 -13.07 26.18
CA GLN A 26 3.89 -12.96 26.38
C GLN A 26 3.38 -11.52 26.51
N LEU A 27 4.05 -10.59 25.81
CA LEU A 27 3.73 -9.16 25.81
C LEU A 27 2.34 -8.88 25.24
N PHE A 28 1.79 -9.83 24.48
CA PHE A 28 0.43 -9.82 24.00
C PHE A 28 -0.09 -11.26 23.89
N VAL A 29 -1.15 -11.56 24.64
CA VAL A 29 -1.69 -12.93 24.73
C VAL A 29 -3.01 -13.01 23.98
N HIS A 30 -2.98 -13.67 22.82
CA HIS A 30 -4.17 -13.96 22.03
C HIS A 30 -3.92 -15.19 21.15
N SER A 31 -4.74 -16.22 21.31
CA SER A 31 -4.58 -17.55 20.68
C SER A 31 -4.98 -17.64 19.21
N LYS A 32 -5.60 -16.59 18.66
CA LYS A 32 -6.06 -16.61 17.25
C LYS A 32 -4.89 -16.57 16.26
N ASN A 33 -4.86 -17.58 15.41
CA ASN A 33 -3.85 -17.79 14.41
C ASN A 33 -4.32 -17.36 13.02
N LEU A 34 -3.41 -16.73 12.27
CA LEU A 34 -3.52 -16.44 10.85
C LEU A 34 -2.86 -17.57 10.06
N ALA A 35 -3.67 -18.33 9.33
CA ALA A 35 -3.20 -19.31 8.38
C ALA A 35 -2.90 -18.62 7.04
N ILE A 36 -1.63 -18.61 6.67
CA ILE A 36 -1.11 -17.93 5.48
C ILE A 36 -0.76 -18.99 4.45
N LYS A 37 -1.52 -19.04 3.37
CA LYS A 37 -1.26 -19.95 2.25
C LYS A 37 -0.46 -19.21 1.20
N TYR A 38 0.55 -19.86 0.65
CA TYR A 38 1.35 -19.31 -0.44
C TYR A 38 1.91 -20.43 -1.31
N TYR A 39 2.05 -20.15 -2.61
CA TYR A 39 2.79 -21.02 -3.51
C TYR A 39 4.29 -20.85 -3.30
N ASP A 40 4.97 -21.94 -2.96
CA ASP A 40 6.41 -22.00 -2.82
C ASP A 40 7.01 -22.48 -4.15
N GLU A 41 7.86 -21.66 -4.77
CA GLU A 41 8.43 -21.93 -6.10
C GLU A 41 9.49 -23.04 -6.05
N ASP A 42 10.27 -23.10 -4.97
CA ASP A 42 11.34 -24.08 -4.78
C ASP A 42 10.75 -25.48 -4.65
N ILE A 43 9.65 -25.60 -3.90
CA ILE A 43 8.97 -26.87 -3.63
C ILE A 43 7.83 -27.15 -4.63
N LYS A 44 7.47 -26.16 -5.46
CA LYS A 44 6.36 -26.17 -6.43
C LYS A 44 5.01 -26.59 -5.84
N LYS A 45 4.75 -26.22 -4.58
CA LYS A 45 3.52 -26.60 -3.85
C LYS A 45 3.01 -25.46 -3.00
N VAL A 46 1.70 -25.48 -2.71
CA VAL A 46 1.10 -24.56 -1.75
C VAL A 46 1.49 -24.97 -0.34
N GLN A 47 2.18 -24.08 0.36
CA GLN A 47 2.54 -24.21 1.77
C GLN A 47 1.56 -23.44 2.64
N THR A 48 1.50 -23.80 3.92
CA THR A 48 0.75 -23.04 4.93
C THR A 48 1.67 -22.68 6.08
N LYS A 49 1.86 -21.38 6.33
CA LYS A 49 2.53 -20.88 7.53
C LYS A 49 1.51 -20.32 8.48
N ILE A 50 1.66 -20.62 9.77
CA ILE A 50 0.77 -20.16 10.82
C ILE A 50 1.50 -19.10 11.63
N LEU A 51 0.92 -17.92 11.75
CA LEU A 51 1.44 -16.82 12.57
C LEU A 51 0.35 -16.26 13.49
N PRO A 52 0.68 -15.56 14.57
CA PRO A 52 -0.32 -14.92 15.42
C PRO A 52 -1.01 -13.79 14.65
N GLU A 53 -2.34 -13.81 14.58
CA GLU A 53 -3.10 -12.99 13.65
C GLU A 53 -2.91 -11.49 13.89
N ILE A 54 -3.20 -11.05 15.11
CA ILE A 54 -3.18 -9.62 15.47
C ILE A 54 -1.75 -9.06 15.37
N LEU A 55 -0.78 -9.77 15.95
CA LEU A 55 0.63 -9.35 15.91
C LEU A 55 1.16 -9.26 14.48
N SER A 56 0.87 -10.25 13.64
CA SER A 56 1.31 -10.25 12.25
C SER A 56 0.73 -9.07 11.49
N LEU A 57 -0.57 -8.79 11.65
CA LEU A 57 -1.23 -7.67 10.98
C LEU A 57 -0.73 -6.31 11.48
N CYS A 58 -0.45 -6.17 12.78
CA CYS A 58 0.20 -4.98 13.33
C CYS A 58 1.61 -4.79 12.73
N VAL A 59 2.41 -5.84 12.63
CA VAL A 59 3.72 -5.79 11.97
C VAL A 59 3.57 -5.37 10.51
N LEU A 60 2.64 -5.99 9.76
CA LEU A 60 2.38 -5.61 8.37
C LEU A 60 1.98 -4.14 8.20
N ASN A 61 1.23 -3.56 9.14
CA ASN A 61 0.95 -2.12 9.15
C ASN A 61 2.25 -1.30 9.21
N VAL A 62 3.20 -1.67 10.07
CA VAL A 62 4.50 -0.96 10.17
C VAL A 62 5.33 -1.10 8.90
N LEU A 63 5.26 -2.23 8.20
CA LEU A 63 5.99 -2.48 6.96
C LEU A 63 5.44 -1.71 5.74
N VAL A 64 4.29 -1.05 5.89
CA VAL A 64 3.69 -0.22 4.83
C VAL A 64 3.88 1.26 5.18
N PRO A 65 4.41 2.09 4.25
CA PRO A 65 4.58 3.52 4.50
C PRO A 65 3.25 4.25 4.62
N ASN A 66 3.18 5.22 5.53
CA ASN A 66 2.03 6.11 5.74
C ASN A 66 0.73 5.33 5.95
N SER A 67 0.86 4.22 6.69
CA SER A 67 -0.21 3.28 6.95
C SER A 67 -1.01 3.69 8.19
N ALA A 68 -2.28 3.28 8.19
CA ALA A 68 -3.17 3.43 9.32
C ALA A 68 -3.94 2.12 9.52
N MET A 69 -3.95 1.62 10.75
CA MET A 69 -4.65 0.39 11.13
C MET A 69 -5.73 0.66 12.17
N LEU A 70 -6.87 -0.02 12.05
CA LEU A 70 -7.93 -0.07 13.06
C LEU A 70 -7.86 -1.37 13.86
N LEU A 71 -7.86 -1.25 15.18
CA LEU A 71 -7.98 -2.37 16.13
C LEU A 71 -9.36 -2.30 16.80
N VAL A 72 -10.29 -3.16 16.38
CA VAL A 72 -11.70 -3.10 16.78
C VAL A 72 -12.00 -4.15 17.83
N GLY A 73 -12.36 -3.76 19.06
CA GLY A 73 -12.72 -4.73 20.09
C GLY A 73 -13.03 -4.09 21.45
N GLY A 74 -13.58 -4.87 22.37
CA GLY A 74 -13.94 -4.41 23.73
C GLY A 74 -12.75 -3.96 24.58
N HIS A 75 -13.02 -3.35 25.74
CA HIS A 75 -11.99 -2.96 26.70
C HIS A 75 -11.17 -4.16 27.19
N GLY A 76 -9.91 -3.93 27.57
CA GLY A 76 -9.06 -4.98 28.15
C GLY A 76 -8.40 -5.93 27.15
N GLY A 77 -8.65 -5.79 25.84
CA GLY A 77 -8.02 -6.63 24.81
C GLY A 77 -6.54 -6.33 24.50
N GLY A 78 -5.81 -5.62 25.37
CA GLY A 78 -4.37 -5.33 25.19
C GLY A 78 -3.99 -4.48 23.97
N LYS A 79 -4.97 -3.87 23.27
CA LYS A 79 -4.79 -3.19 21.97
C LYS A 79 -3.75 -2.07 22.04
N THR A 80 -3.97 -1.09 22.92
CA THR A 80 -3.09 0.05 23.09
C THR A 80 -1.72 -0.39 23.61
N SER A 81 -1.67 -1.33 24.56
CA SER A 81 -0.41 -1.88 25.09
C SER A 81 0.45 -2.48 23.98
N LEU A 82 -0.11 -3.36 23.13
CA LEU A 82 0.62 -3.95 21.99
C LEU A 82 1.21 -2.86 21.08
N THR A 83 0.42 -1.83 20.75
CA THR A 83 0.90 -0.75 19.86
C THR A 83 2.03 0.06 20.48
N LYS A 84 2.07 0.24 21.81
CA LYS A 84 3.18 0.93 22.48
C LYS A 84 4.47 0.11 22.42
N LEU A 85 4.36 -1.18 22.69
CA LEU A 85 5.49 -2.11 22.71
C LEU A 85 6.12 -2.25 21.32
N LEU A 86 5.28 -2.39 20.29
CA LEU A 86 5.74 -2.38 18.89
C LEU A 86 6.39 -1.05 18.52
N GLY A 87 5.82 0.09 18.95
CA GLY A 87 6.40 1.41 18.71
C GLY A 87 7.84 1.50 19.19
N ARG A 88 8.11 1.07 20.42
CA ARG A 88 9.48 1.01 20.95
C ARG A 88 10.40 0.07 20.17
N MET A 89 9.95 -1.15 19.86
CA MET A 89 10.76 -2.14 19.15
C MET A 89 11.12 -1.72 17.72
N PHE A 90 10.20 -1.05 17.01
CA PHE A 90 10.38 -0.62 15.62
C PHE A 90 11.07 0.72 15.44
N THR A 91 10.90 1.66 16.38
CA THR A 91 11.43 3.03 16.23
C THR A 91 12.65 3.31 17.11
N GLY A 92 12.84 2.53 18.18
CA GLY A 92 13.85 2.80 19.20
C GLY A 92 13.47 3.91 20.19
N TYR A 93 12.28 4.50 20.07
CA TYR A 93 11.75 5.48 21.02
C TYR A 93 11.54 4.85 22.40
N SER A 94 11.67 5.67 23.44
CA SER A 94 11.26 5.32 24.81
C SER A 94 9.74 5.16 24.89
N LEU A 95 9.26 4.36 25.84
CA LEU A 95 7.81 4.25 26.07
C LEU A 95 7.20 5.60 26.44
N HIS A 96 7.95 6.50 27.06
CA HIS A 96 7.52 7.86 27.36
C HIS A 96 7.29 8.71 26.10
N GLU A 97 8.20 8.65 25.12
CA GLU A 97 8.02 9.33 23.83
C GLU A 97 6.81 8.77 23.06
N ILE A 98 6.64 7.45 23.10
CA ILE A 98 5.47 6.79 22.52
C ILE A 98 4.19 7.23 23.23
N GLU A 99 4.16 7.31 24.57
CA GLU A 99 3.01 7.77 25.36
C GLU A 99 2.62 9.22 25.01
N ASN A 100 3.60 10.10 24.83
CA ASN A 100 3.36 11.48 24.42
C ASN A 100 2.80 11.61 23.00
N SER A 101 2.94 10.55 22.20
CA SER A 101 2.42 10.46 20.82
C SER A 101 1.03 9.83 20.76
N ILE A 102 0.34 9.67 21.90
CA ILE A 102 -1.00 9.11 21.99
C ILE A 102 -2.05 10.22 22.12
N ILE A 103 -3.06 10.16 21.27
CA ILE A 103 -4.32 10.88 21.47
C ILE A 103 -5.32 9.90 22.06
N ARG A 104 -5.93 10.28 23.19
CA ARG A 104 -7.04 9.53 23.79
C ARG A 104 -8.36 10.19 23.39
N GLY A 105 -9.22 9.42 22.75
CA GLY A 105 -10.52 9.84 22.26
C GLY A 105 -11.41 10.30 23.40
N HIS A 106 -11.92 11.52 23.30
CA HIS A 106 -12.86 12.07 24.26
C HIS A 106 -13.79 13.07 23.55
N PRO A 107 -15.10 13.10 23.87
CA PRO A 107 -16.05 14.01 23.20
C PRO A 107 -15.73 15.49 23.34
N GLN A 108 -14.97 15.88 24.37
CA GLN A 108 -14.53 17.27 24.62
C GLN A 108 -13.08 17.52 24.22
N LEU A 109 -12.49 16.67 23.37
CA LEU A 109 -11.13 16.89 22.88
C LEU A 109 -11.13 18.10 21.94
N THR A 110 -10.44 19.17 22.34
CA THR A 110 -10.28 20.38 21.55
C THR A 110 -9.21 20.20 20.47
N GLU A 111 -9.27 21.00 19.42
CA GLU A 111 -8.24 21.04 18.37
C GLU A 111 -6.84 21.32 18.94
N GLU A 112 -6.74 22.20 19.94
CA GLU A 112 -5.48 22.47 20.66
C GLU A 112 -4.87 21.22 21.31
N LYS A 113 -5.73 20.34 21.84
CA LYS A 113 -5.32 19.08 22.46
C LYS A 113 -5.07 17.96 21.44
N LEU A 114 -5.50 18.14 20.20
CA LEU A 114 -5.29 17.20 19.10
C LEU A 114 -4.04 17.56 18.30
N VAL A 115 -3.86 18.84 17.99
CA VAL A 115 -2.94 19.35 16.98
C VAL A 115 -1.75 20.12 17.59
N GLY A 116 -2.01 21.17 18.35
CA GLY A 116 -0.96 22.08 18.83
C GLY A 116 -1.53 23.34 19.46
N THR A 117 -0.68 24.15 20.07
CA THR A 117 -1.07 25.41 20.73
C THR A 117 -0.18 26.54 20.26
N LEU A 118 -0.68 27.78 20.26
CA LEU A 118 0.16 28.95 19.97
C LEU A 118 1.16 29.22 21.09
N LYS A 119 2.34 29.69 20.72
CA LYS A 119 3.38 30.13 21.64
C LYS A 119 3.06 31.52 22.19
N LEU A 120 2.34 31.55 23.30
CA LEU A 120 1.82 32.78 23.93
C LEU A 120 2.88 33.90 24.09
N GLY A 121 4.11 33.55 24.45
CA GLY A 121 5.18 34.55 24.62
C GLY A 121 5.48 35.35 23.35
N LYS A 122 5.56 34.69 22.20
CA LYS A 122 5.80 35.38 20.91
C LYS A 122 4.57 36.13 20.42
N LEU A 123 3.39 35.54 20.60
CA LEU A 123 2.14 36.18 20.22
C LEU A 123 1.94 37.49 20.99
N MET A 124 2.24 37.51 22.29
CA MET A 124 2.04 38.67 23.15
C MET A 124 3.13 39.74 23.01
N HIS A 125 4.38 39.36 22.71
CA HIS A 125 5.49 40.31 22.60
C HIS A 125 5.72 40.81 21.17
N ASP A 126 5.69 39.91 20.19
CA ASP A 126 6.12 40.18 18.81
C ASP A 126 4.93 40.23 17.84
N GLY A 127 3.74 39.82 18.27
CA GLY A 127 2.57 39.66 17.40
C GLY A 127 2.69 38.49 16.43
N GLU A 128 3.65 37.59 16.66
CA GLU A 128 3.94 36.45 15.79
C GLU A 128 3.15 35.20 16.24
N GLU A 129 2.39 34.62 15.32
CA GLU A 129 1.71 33.33 15.50
C GLU A 129 2.70 32.18 15.21
N GLU A 130 3.39 31.67 16.25
CA GLU A 130 4.21 30.46 16.17
C GLU A 130 3.45 29.27 16.80
N VAL A 131 3.25 28.20 16.03
CA VAL A 131 2.54 26.99 16.49
C VAL A 131 3.50 26.01 17.16
N VAL A 132 3.17 25.64 18.40
CA VAL A 132 3.79 24.52 19.11
C VAL A 132 2.98 23.26 18.82
N TRP A 133 3.47 22.47 17.86
CA TRP A 133 2.87 21.23 17.44
C TRP A 133 2.94 20.14 18.53
N ARG A 134 1.86 19.37 18.70
CA ARG A 134 1.86 18.21 19.58
C ARG A 134 2.78 17.12 19.06
N GLN A 135 3.32 16.34 20.01
CA GLN A 135 4.15 15.17 19.72
C GLN A 135 3.45 14.17 18.78
N PHE A 136 2.14 13.98 18.93
CA PHE A 136 1.34 13.19 17.98
C PHE A 136 1.47 13.66 16.53
N VAL A 137 1.54 14.98 16.27
CA VAL A 137 1.65 15.52 14.90
C VAL A 137 3.04 15.29 14.34
N VAL A 138 4.09 15.55 15.14
CA VAL A 138 5.49 15.52 14.68
C VAL A 138 6.10 14.12 14.63
N ASN A 139 5.71 13.21 15.53
CA ASN A 139 6.39 11.93 15.69
C ASN A 139 5.98 10.90 14.63
N PHE A 140 6.92 10.03 14.25
CA PHE A 140 6.68 8.96 13.29
C PHE A 140 5.57 7.99 13.73
N TRP A 141 5.58 7.58 14.99
CA TRP A 141 4.63 6.62 15.56
C TRP A 141 3.43 7.35 16.17
N LYS A 142 2.23 7.03 15.70
CA LYS A 142 1.00 7.72 16.11
C LYS A 142 -0.02 6.72 16.64
N ILE A 143 -0.62 7.01 17.80
CA ILE A 143 -1.68 6.17 18.37
C ILE A 143 -2.91 7.04 18.66
N ILE A 144 -4.08 6.60 18.21
CA ILE A 144 -5.38 7.17 18.57
C ILE A 144 -6.18 6.12 19.33
N ASP A 145 -6.27 6.27 20.64
CA ASP A 145 -7.08 5.37 21.46
C ASP A 145 -8.55 5.80 21.42
N GLU A 146 -9.47 4.87 21.19
CA GLU A 146 -10.92 5.09 21.17
C GLU A 146 -11.33 6.18 20.16
N VAL A 147 -10.91 6.02 18.90
CA VAL A 147 -11.17 7.00 17.82
C VAL A 147 -12.66 7.29 17.62
N ASN A 148 -13.53 6.32 17.93
CA ASN A 148 -14.98 6.48 17.87
C ASN A 148 -15.56 7.36 18.98
N ARG A 149 -14.77 7.88 19.92
CA ARG A 149 -15.19 8.90 20.90
C ARG A 149 -14.84 10.33 20.49
N LEU A 150 -14.13 10.50 19.38
CA LEU A 150 -13.83 11.81 18.81
C LEU A 150 -15.07 12.38 18.12
N THR A 151 -15.33 13.66 18.31
CA THR A 151 -16.39 14.37 17.58
C THR A 151 -16.15 14.34 16.08
N PRO A 152 -17.18 14.51 15.24
CA PRO A 152 -17.01 14.60 13.78
C PRO A 152 -15.97 15.64 13.36
N TYR A 153 -15.94 16.81 14.02
CA TYR A 153 -14.94 17.85 13.77
C TYR A 153 -13.50 17.37 14.01
N ALA A 154 -13.23 16.68 15.12
CA ALA A 154 -11.91 16.12 15.40
C ALA A 154 -11.53 15.00 14.42
N GLN A 155 -12.51 14.20 13.97
CA GLN A 155 -12.29 13.19 12.92
C GLN A 155 -11.93 13.83 11.58
N ASP A 156 -12.55 14.96 11.22
CA ASP A 156 -12.26 15.69 9.97
C ASP A 156 -10.84 16.30 9.96
N ILE A 157 -10.37 16.81 11.11
CA ILE A 157 -8.97 17.25 11.24
C ILE A 157 -8.01 16.09 10.98
N LEU A 158 -8.26 14.93 11.60
CA LEU A 158 -7.45 13.73 11.40
C LEU A 158 -7.55 13.18 9.97
N LEU A 159 -8.68 13.39 9.30
CA LEU A 159 -8.85 13.00 7.91
C LEU A 159 -7.83 13.70 7.01
N SER A 160 -7.54 14.98 7.26
CA SER A 160 -6.53 15.74 6.50
C SER A 160 -5.13 15.13 6.65
N LEU A 161 -4.74 14.74 7.88
CA LEU A 161 -3.49 14.01 8.13
C LEU A 161 -3.46 12.68 7.36
N LEU A 162 -4.53 11.89 7.45
CA LEU A 162 -4.62 10.59 6.78
C LEU A 162 -4.76 10.70 5.26
N ALA A 163 -5.14 11.87 4.75
CA ALA A 163 -5.39 12.10 3.35
C ALA A 163 -4.21 12.66 2.59
N GLU A 164 -3.62 13.70 3.16
CA GLU A 164 -2.65 14.57 2.51
C GLU A 164 -1.28 14.49 3.19
N GLY A 165 -1.20 13.86 4.38
CA GLY A 165 0.01 13.89 5.18
C GLY A 165 0.29 15.29 5.73
N THR A 166 -0.73 16.15 5.85
CA THR A 166 -0.56 17.52 6.34
C THR A 166 -1.61 17.85 7.39
N ILE A 167 -1.22 18.63 8.40
CA ILE A 167 -2.15 19.28 9.31
C ILE A 167 -1.98 20.79 9.17
N LYS A 168 -3.12 21.50 9.12
CA LYS A 168 -3.17 22.96 9.16
C LYS A 168 -3.68 23.40 10.52
N TYR A 169 -3.07 24.43 11.08
CA TYR A 169 -3.51 25.05 12.32
C TYR A 169 -3.16 26.53 12.26
N TYR A 170 -4.18 27.41 12.35
CA TYR A 170 -4.06 28.81 11.92
C TYR A 170 -3.45 28.90 10.50
N ASP A 171 -2.49 29.80 10.28
CA ASP A 171 -1.81 29.97 9.00
C ASP A 171 -0.57 29.07 8.84
N GLU A 172 -0.24 28.23 9.82
CA GLU A 172 0.84 27.25 9.70
C GLU A 172 0.37 25.90 9.14
N ILE A 173 1.20 25.31 8.29
CA ILE A 173 1.00 23.97 7.73
C ILE A 173 2.17 23.08 8.12
N LYS A 174 1.87 21.96 8.79
CA LYS A 174 2.85 20.92 9.09
C LYS A 174 2.69 19.74 8.14
N THR A 175 3.70 19.53 7.30
CA THR A 175 3.81 18.31 6.48
C THR A 175 4.45 17.18 7.29
N ILE A 176 3.85 16.01 7.19
CA ILE A 176 4.21 14.75 7.84
C ILE A 176 4.55 13.78 6.72
N ASP A 177 5.82 13.77 6.31
CA ASP A 177 6.25 12.98 5.16
C ASP A 177 6.09 11.48 5.40
N LYS A 178 6.28 11.04 6.65
CA LYS A 178 6.35 9.63 7.04
C LYS A 178 5.71 9.36 8.39
N TYR A 179 4.80 8.39 8.45
CA TYR A 179 4.21 7.94 9.72
C TYR A 179 3.71 6.49 9.69
N CYS A 180 3.51 5.93 10.89
CA CYS A 180 2.70 4.73 11.12
C CYS A 180 1.63 5.06 12.17
N LEU A 181 0.37 4.82 11.83
CA LEU A 181 -0.76 5.11 12.70
C LEU A 181 -1.50 3.85 13.14
N PHE A 182 -1.80 3.78 14.44
CA PHE A 182 -2.68 2.78 15.04
C PHE A 182 -3.85 3.49 15.69
N ALA A 183 -5.06 3.05 15.39
CA ALA A 183 -6.26 3.53 16.05
C ALA A 183 -7.04 2.37 16.65
N THR A 184 -7.63 2.58 17.82
CA THR A 184 -8.47 1.58 18.48
C THR A 184 -9.92 2.03 18.44
N ILE A 185 -10.84 1.06 18.33
CA ILE A 185 -12.29 1.29 18.41
C ILE A 185 -12.84 0.35 19.46
N ASN A 186 -13.67 0.90 20.35
CA ASN A 186 -14.56 0.10 21.18
C ASN A 186 -16.04 0.32 20.77
N PRO A 187 -16.65 -0.64 20.04
CA PRO A 187 -18.01 -0.47 19.53
C PRO A 187 -19.11 -0.39 20.61
N GLN A 188 -18.85 -0.89 21.82
CA GLN A 188 -19.84 -0.99 22.90
C GLN A 188 -19.76 0.17 23.90
N ASP A 189 -18.86 1.12 23.66
CA ASP A 189 -18.63 2.24 24.58
C ASP A 189 -19.77 3.27 24.51
N VAL A 190 -19.94 4.05 25.57
CA VAL A 190 -20.94 5.12 25.65
C VAL A 190 -20.35 6.44 25.17
N GLY A 191 -21.18 7.27 24.51
CA GLY A 191 -20.74 8.58 24.02
C GLY A 191 -19.85 8.48 22.78
N THR A 192 -20.14 7.51 21.92
CA THR A 192 -19.43 7.29 20.66
C THR A 192 -20.12 7.99 19.48
N PHE A 193 -19.32 8.41 18.51
CA PHE A 193 -19.76 8.98 17.24
C PHE A 193 -19.51 7.96 16.11
N GLU A 194 -20.43 7.91 15.14
CA GLU A 194 -20.26 7.07 13.95
C GLU A 194 -19.09 7.56 13.12
N LEU A 195 -18.22 6.64 12.70
CA LEU A 195 -17.10 6.96 11.81
C LEU A 195 -17.60 7.03 10.36
N SER A 196 -17.32 8.14 9.70
CA SER A 196 -17.71 8.31 8.30
C SER A 196 -17.00 7.31 7.38
N ARG A 197 -17.63 6.92 6.27
CA ARG A 197 -17.00 6.01 5.30
C ARG A 197 -15.73 6.60 4.67
N PRO A 198 -15.67 7.89 4.31
CA PRO A 198 -14.44 8.51 3.84
C PRO A 198 -13.29 8.40 4.85
N PHE A 199 -13.60 8.43 6.16
CA PHE A 199 -12.62 8.23 7.23
C PHE A 199 -12.16 6.79 7.34
N LEU A 200 -13.10 5.82 7.37
CA LEU A 200 -12.78 4.39 7.40
C LEU A 200 -11.95 3.93 6.18
N ASP A 201 -12.21 4.49 5.00
CA ASP A 201 -11.45 4.18 3.77
C ASP A 201 -9.99 4.65 3.80
N ARG A 202 -9.60 5.48 4.78
CA ARG A 202 -8.19 5.87 5.01
C ARG A 202 -7.40 4.86 5.83
N PHE A 203 -8.08 3.94 6.51
CA PHE A 203 -7.40 2.86 7.23
C PHE A 203 -7.09 1.73 6.27
N GLY A 204 -5.80 1.42 6.12
CA GLY A 204 -5.29 0.36 5.27
C GLY A 204 -5.90 -0.99 5.61
N ILE A 205 -5.90 -1.34 6.89
CA ILE A 205 -6.47 -2.58 7.44
C ILE A 205 -7.28 -2.31 8.71
N SER A 206 -8.26 -3.18 8.97
CA SER A 206 -9.01 -3.25 10.22
C SER A 206 -9.01 -4.67 10.75
N VAL A 207 -8.73 -4.85 12.03
CA VAL A 207 -8.61 -6.15 12.67
C VAL A 207 -9.57 -6.24 13.86
N PRO A 208 -10.54 -7.18 13.82
CA PRO A 208 -11.39 -7.46 14.96
C PRO A 208 -10.59 -8.25 16.01
N ILE A 209 -10.48 -7.67 17.20
CA ILE A 209 -9.84 -8.28 18.38
C ILE A 209 -10.93 -8.87 19.26
N VAL A 210 -10.80 -10.16 19.56
CA VAL A 210 -11.69 -10.86 20.50
C VAL A 210 -11.04 -10.89 21.89
N MET A 211 -11.84 -11.18 22.91
CA MET A 211 -11.29 -11.35 24.25
C MET A 211 -10.40 -12.60 24.30
N PRO A 212 -9.33 -12.56 25.12
CA PRO A 212 -8.45 -13.72 25.33
C PRO A 212 -9.26 -14.98 25.66
N ALA A 213 -8.91 -16.12 25.08
CA ALA A 213 -9.54 -17.39 25.40
C ALA A 213 -9.13 -17.87 26.80
N SER A 214 -9.76 -18.92 27.32
CA SER A 214 -9.44 -19.47 28.66
C SER A 214 -7.95 -19.80 28.84
N GLN A 215 -7.30 -20.32 27.79
CA GLN A 215 -5.86 -20.63 27.81
C GLN A 215 -5.01 -19.35 27.85
N ASP A 216 -5.44 -18.30 27.14
CA ASP A 216 -4.76 -17.01 27.17
C ASP A 216 -4.91 -16.33 28.55
N LEU A 217 -6.07 -16.50 29.20
CA LEU A 217 -6.31 -16.00 30.56
C LEU A 217 -5.40 -16.66 31.59
N GLU A 218 -5.15 -17.96 31.50
CA GLU A 218 -4.21 -18.65 32.38
C GLU A 218 -2.79 -18.05 32.30
N LEU A 219 -2.34 -17.74 31.09
CA LEU A 219 -1.05 -17.07 30.86
C LEU A 219 -1.03 -15.66 31.47
N ILE A 220 -2.11 -14.89 31.29
CA ILE A 220 -2.22 -13.54 31.87
C ILE A 220 -2.18 -13.59 33.41
N LEU A 221 -2.87 -14.57 34.02
CA LEU A 221 -2.95 -14.71 35.47
C LEU A 221 -1.66 -15.25 36.12
N THR A 222 -0.87 -16.03 35.37
CA THR A 222 0.43 -16.55 35.83
C THR A 222 1.59 -15.59 35.56
N GLY A 223 1.38 -14.58 34.72
CA GLY A 223 2.34 -13.50 34.47
C GLY A 223 2.66 -12.68 35.73
N LYS A 224 3.82 -12.01 35.73
CA LYS A 224 4.17 -11.07 36.80
C LYS A 224 3.27 -9.85 36.72
N ASP A 225 2.61 -9.54 37.83
CA ASP A 225 1.80 -8.32 37.92
C ASP A 225 2.73 -7.10 38.06
N GLU A 226 2.73 -6.28 37.02
CA GLU A 226 3.52 -5.07 36.89
C GLU A 226 3.23 -4.05 38.01
N LYS A 227 2.01 -4.07 38.60
CA LYS A 227 1.67 -3.19 39.72
C LYS A 227 2.48 -3.50 40.97
N TYR A 228 2.85 -4.77 41.19
CA TYR A 228 3.63 -5.18 42.36
C TYR A 228 5.13 -5.25 42.09
N SER A 229 5.52 -5.55 40.85
CA SER A 229 6.91 -5.84 40.49
C SER A 229 7.65 -4.69 39.78
N GLY A 230 6.94 -3.67 39.32
CA GLY A 230 7.51 -2.60 38.49
C GLY A 230 7.78 -3.03 37.04
N PHE A 231 7.90 -2.06 36.14
CA PHE A 231 8.10 -2.31 34.70
C PHE A 231 9.58 -2.14 34.31
N ASP A 232 10.27 -3.23 33.98
CA ASP A 232 11.65 -3.18 33.45
C ASP A 232 11.63 -3.06 31.92
N GLU A 233 11.67 -1.83 31.45
CA GLU A 233 11.61 -1.48 30.03
C GLU A 233 12.81 -2.00 29.22
N LEU A 234 13.98 -2.22 29.85
CA LEU A 234 15.19 -2.63 29.14
C LEU A 234 15.20 -4.13 28.87
N ILE A 235 14.71 -4.93 29.82
CA ILE A 235 14.67 -6.40 29.71
C ILE A 235 13.43 -6.86 28.95
N GLN A 236 12.27 -6.24 29.19
CA GLN A 236 11.00 -6.73 28.64
C GLN A 236 10.75 -6.30 27.20
N VAL A 237 11.25 -5.12 26.80
CA VAL A 237 10.93 -4.50 25.50
C VAL A 237 12.19 -3.88 24.89
N PRO A 238 13.01 -4.65 24.17
CA PRO A 238 14.26 -4.11 23.62
C PRO A 238 14.01 -3.17 22.45
N LYS A 239 14.97 -2.29 22.17
CA LYS A 239 15.04 -1.55 20.90
C LYS A 239 15.63 -2.49 19.84
N VAL A 240 14.90 -2.77 18.76
CA VAL A 240 15.30 -3.78 17.77
C VAL A 240 15.65 -3.15 16.43
N LEU A 241 14.82 -2.22 15.97
CA LEU A 241 14.99 -1.45 14.74
C LEU A 241 15.05 0.05 15.04
N THR A 242 15.55 0.79 14.06
CA THR A 242 15.48 2.26 13.99
C THR A 242 14.56 2.70 12.85
N ILE A 243 14.19 3.99 12.85
CA ILE A 243 13.38 4.56 11.76
C ILE A 243 14.10 4.45 10.42
N ASP A 244 15.41 4.70 10.37
CA ASP A 244 16.21 4.60 9.14
C ASP A 244 16.18 3.17 8.56
N GLU A 245 16.37 2.16 9.40
CA GLU A 245 16.26 0.75 8.99
C GLU A 245 14.84 0.42 8.51
N LEU A 246 13.80 1.00 9.12
CA LEU A 246 12.43 0.82 8.64
C LEU A 246 12.23 1.46 7.25
N MET A 247 12.92 2.56 6.94
CA MET A 247 12.85 3.17 5.60
C MET A 247 13.47 2.25 4.54
N GLU A 248 14.58 1.58 4.88
CA GLU A 248 15.20 0.58 4.01
C GLU A 248 14.26 -0.60 3.78
N ILE A 249 13.57 -1.07 4.83
CA ILE A 249 12.54 -2.12 4.68
C ILE A 249 11.43 -1.67 3.72
N TRP A 250 10.93 -0.43 3.84
CA TRP A 250 9.92 0.09 2.91
C TRP A 250 10.39 0.11 1.45
N TYR A 251 11.69 0.38 1.23
CA TYR A 251 12.30 0.32 -0.10
C TYR A 251 12.29 -1.12 -0.66
N TYR A 252 12.72 -2.10 0.13
CA TYR A 252 12.70 -3.52 -0.27
C TYR A 252 11.28 -4.04 -0.51
N VAL A 253 10.34 -3.71 0.38
CA VAL A 253 8.91 -4.06 0.21
C VAL A 253 8.36 -3.49 -1.10
N ASN A 254 8.73 -2.26 -1.47
CA ASN A 254 8.27 -1.64 -2.72
C ASN A 254 8.80 -2.36 -3.98
N LYS A 255 10.02 -2.91 -3.93
CA LYS A 255 10.66 -3.64 -5.04
C LYS A 255 10.03 -5.00 -5.36
N ILE A 256 9.17 -5.54 -4.50
CA ILE A 256 8.52 -6.83 -4.76
C ILE A 256 7.72 -6.82 -6.05
N ASN A 257 7.97 -7.84 -6.87
CA ASN A 257 7.38 -8.01 -8.19
C ASN A 257 5.92 -8.43 -8.09
N ILE A 258 5.11 -7.87 -8.99
CA ILE A 258 3.68 -8.14 -9.11
C ILE A 258 3.47 -8.85 -10.44
N ASN A 259 2.93 -10.07 -10.40
CA ASN A 259 2.55 -10.75 -11.63
C ASN A 259 1.21 -10.21 -12.17
N LYS A 260 0.97 -10.42 -13.47
CA LYS A 260 -0.28 -9.98 -14.13
C LYS A 260 -1.51 -10.63 -13.52
N GLU A 261 -1.40 -11.86 -13.06
CA GLU A 261 -2.51 -12.61 -12.46
C GLU A 261 -3.02 -11.97 -11.17
N VAL A 262 -2.12 -11.60 -10.25
CA VAL A 262 -2.45 -10.88 -9.01
C VAL A 262 -3.07 -9.53 -9.33
N ASN A 263 -2.53 -8.80 -10.32
CA ASN A 263 -3.12 -7.52 -10.74
C ASN A 263 -4.55 -7.70 -11.27
N ASN A 264 -4.77 -8.69 -12.15
CA ASN A 264 -6.11 -9.04 -12.63
C ASN A 264 -7.02 -9.45 -11.48
N TYR A 265 -6.51 -10.18 -10.49
CA TYR A 265 -7.28 -10.63 -9.34
C TYR A 265 -7.72 -9.47 -8.44
N ILE A 266 -6.80 -8.59 -8.05
CA ILE A 266 -7.10 -7.38 -7.28
C ILE A 266 -8.07 -6.48 -8.03
N HIS A 267 -7.86 -6.26 -9.33
CA HIS A 267 -8.78 -5.51 -10.18
C HIS A 267 -10.19 -6.12 -10.13
N ALA A 268 -10.27 -7.44 -10.22
CA ALA A 268 -11.54 -8.11 -10.24
C ALA A 268 -12.26 -8.10 -8.88
N ILE A 269 -11.53 -8.12 -7.76
CA ILE A 269 -12.10 -7.84 -6.44
C ILE A 269 -12.78 -6.47 -6.46
N ILE A 270 -12.09 -5.39 -6.87
CA ILE A 270 -12.71 -4.05 -6.91
C ILE A 270 -13.92 -4.01 -7.85
N ARG A 271 -13.81 -4.60 -9.03
CA ARG A 271 -14.88 -4.58 -10.03
C ARG A 271 -16.11 -5.36 -9.59
N ASP A 272 -15.96 -6.53 -8.97
CA ASP A 272 -17.10 -7.31 -8.47
C ASP A 272 -17.87 -6.58 -7.34
N PHE A 273 -17.21 -5.69 -6.58
CA PHE A 273 -17.87 -4.83 -5.59
C PHE A 273 -18.55 -3.59 -6.21
N THR A 274 -18.02 -3.07 -7.32
CA THR A 274 -18.48 -1.81 -7.95
C THR A 274 -19.55 -2.02 -9.02
N LEU A 275 -19.46 -3.09 -9.80
CA LEU A 275 -20.25 -3.27 -11.02
C LEU A 275 -21.72 -3.56 -10.74
N CYS A 276 -22.57 -2.98 -11.58
CA CYS A 276 -23.99 -3.31 -11.67
C CYS A 276 -24.47 -3.08 -13.11
N VAL A 277 -25.34 -3.94 -13.60
CA VAL A 277 -25.93 -3.82 -14.95
C VAL A 277 -26.96 -2.69 -15.06
N ARG A 278 -27.50 -2.20 -13.94
CA ARG A 278 -28.62 -1.25 -13.90
C ARG A 278 -28.23 0.18 -13.56
N VAL A 279 -27.22 0.37 -12.72
CA VAL A 279 -26.84 1.68 -12.18
C VAL A 279 -25.33 1.75 -11.99
N ASP A 280 -24.79 2.96 -12.05
CA ASP A 280 -23.47 3.22 -11.52
C ASP A 280 -23.58 3.39 -10.00
N LYS A 281 -23.17 2.37 -9.25
CA LYS A 281 -23.25 2.35 -7.78
C LYS A 281 -22.38 3.42 -7.11
N GLY A 282 -21.36 3.92 -7.79
CA GLY A 282 -20.53 5.01 -7.27
C GLY A 282 -21.25 6.35 -7.28
N ASN A 283 -22.15 6.54 -8.25
CA ASN A 283 -22.85 7.80 -8.49
C ASN A 283 -24.36 7.74 -8.14
N SER A 284 -24.87 6.59 -7.71
CA SER A 284 -26.28 6.39 -7.40
C SER A 284 -26.52 6.29 -5.90
N GLU A 285 -27.21 7.27 -5.32
CA GLU A 285 -27.50 7.29 -3.88
C GLU A 285 -28.82 6.58 -3.51
N ASN A 286 -29.83 6.69 -4.36
CA ASN A 286 -31.21 6.30 -4.06
C ASN A 286 -31.53 4.83 -4.37
N LEU A 287 -30.96 4.28 -5.45
CA LEU A 287 -31.21 2.91 -5.89
C LEU A 287 -30.08 1.98 -5.44
N LYS A 288 -30.39 1.12 -4.48
CA LYS A 288 -29.48 0.15 -3.84
C LYS A 288 -30.14 -1.22 -3.79
N PRO A 289 -29.38 -2.30 -3.59
CA PRO A 289 -29.98 -3.64 -3.45
C PRO A 289 -31.07 -3.70 -2.36
N SER A 290 -30.88 -2.99 -1.25
CA SER A 290 -31.86 -2.88 -0.16
C SER A 290 -33.11 -2.09 -0.50
N THR A 291 -33.07 -1.19 -1.49
CA THR A 291 -34.24 -0.41 -1.95
C THR A 291 -34.98 -1.07 -3.12
N GLY A 292 -34.64 -2.33 -3.46
CA GLY A 292 -35.31 -3.09 -4.52
C GLY A 292 -34.62 -3.06 -5.89
N LEU A 293 -33.40 -2.51 -6.00
CA LEU A 293 -32.63 -2.44 -7.25
C LEU A 293 -32.48 -3.80 -7.96
N CYS A 294 -32.48 -4.90 -7.21
CA CYS A 294 -32.24 -6.24 -7.74
C CYS A 294 -33.50 -6.97 -8.24
N SER A 295 -34.70 -6.43 -8.04
CA SER A 295 -35.96 -7.07 -8.42
C SER A 295 -36.06 -7.27 -9.94
N GLY A 296 -36.27 -8.52 -10.39
CA GLY A 296 -36.33 -8.88 -11.81
C GLY A 296 -34.99 -8.74 -12.57
N CYS A 297 -33.86 -8.63 -11.88
CA CYS A 297 -32.55 -8.56 -12.52
C CYS A 297 -32.00 -9.96 -12.82
N HIS A 298 -31.56 -10.22 -14.04
CA HIS A 298 -30.87 -11.47 -14.44
C HIS A 298 -29.69 -11.80 -13.52
N PHE A 299 -28.96 -10.78 -13.07
CA PHE A 299 -27.80 -10.93 -12.20
C PHE A 299 -28.15 -11.03 -10.71
N ASN A 300 -29.43 -11.05 -10.33
CA ASN A 300 -29.83 -11.25 -8.94
C ASN A 300 -29.80 -12.75 -8.57
N THR A 301 -28.60 -13.30 -8.42
CA THR A 301 -28.36 -14.71 -8.07
C THR A 301 -27.51 -14.82 -6.81
N ASN A 302 -27.49 -16.00 -6.18
CA ASN A 302 -26.65 -16.22 -5.01
C ASN A 302 -25.15 -16.10 -5.31
N GLN A 303 -24.74 -16.40 -6.55
CA GLN A 303 -23.34 -16.37 -6.98
C GLN A 303 -22.82 -14.98 -7.36
N ASN A 304 -23.72 -14.03 -7.66
CA ASN A 304 -23.31 -12.66 -7.95
C ASN A 304 -23.03 -11.90 -6.66
N VAL A 305 -21.99 -11.06 -6.69
CA VAL A 305 -21.59 -10.22 -5.55
C VAL A 305 -22.42 -8.94 -5.53
N CYS A 306 -22.75 -8.39 -6.69
CA CYS A 306 -23.38 -7.07 -6.81
C CYS A 306 -24.69 -6.92 -6.01
N ASN A 307 -25.48 -7.97 -5.79
CA ASN A 307 -26.72 -7.90 -5.01
C ASN A 307 -26.52 -7.88 -3.49
N LYS A 308 -25.29 -8.08 -3.00
CA LYS A 308 -24.92 -8.09 -1.57
C LYS A 308 -24.24 -6.80 -1.12
N ILE A 309 -23.91 -5.90 -2.05
CA ILE A 309 -23.09 -4.70 -1.80
C ILE A 309 -23.95 -3.43 -1.90
N GLU A 310 -24.10 -2.70 -0.79
CA GLU A 310 -24.77 -1.39 -0.74
C GLU A 310 -23.83 -0.23 -1.09
N SER A 311 -22.57 -0.29 -0.66
CA SER A 311 -21.56 0.74 -0.97
C SER A 311 -20.34 0.12 -1.62
N ILE A 312 -19.82 0.79 -2.64
CA ILE A 312 -18.69 0.27 -3.41
C ILE A 312 -17.37 0.36 -2.65
N LEU A 313 -16.38 -0.39 -3.12
CA LEU A 313 -14.98 -0.20 -2.75
C LEU A 313 -14.38 0.98 -3.53
N SER A 314 -13.52 1.75 -2.88
CA SER A 314 -12.72 2.78 -3.55
C SER A 314 -11.47 2.17 -4.20
N VAL A 315 -10.81 2.97 -5.06
CA VAL A 315 -9.51 2.61 -5.64
C VAL A 315 -8.39 2.48 -4.60
N ARG A 316 -8.58 2.99 -3.37
CA ARG A 316 -7.60 2.84 -2.28
C ARG A 316 -7.48 1.39 -1.85
N ALA A 317 -8.60 0.67 -1.83
CA ALA A 317 -8.60 -0.75 -1.47
C ALA A 317 -7.68 -1.56 -2.38
N ALA A 318 -7.63 -1.29 -3.69
CA ALA A 318 -6.69 -1.96 -4.60
C ALA A 318 -5.23 -1.68 -4.24
N LYS A 319 -4.89 -0.41 -3.95
CA LYS A 319 -3.53 -0.03 -3.55
C LYS A 319 -3.14 -0.67 -2.22
N ASP A 320 -4.06 -0.73 -1.27
CA ASP A 320 -3.77 -1.30 0.05
C ASP A 320 -3.68 -2.83 -0.02
N LEU A 321 -4.57 -3.52 -0.74
CA LEU A 321 -4.42 -4.95 -1.05
C LEU A 321 -3.01 -5.24 -1.58
N LEU A 322 -2.54 -4.45 -2.55
CA LEU A 322 -1.22 -4.61 -3.11
C LEU A 322 -0.09 -4.35 -2.10
N ARG A 323 -0.14 -3.23 -1.36
CA ARG A 323 0.89 -2.85 -0.38
C ARG A 323 1.04 -3.89 0.73
N TYR A 324 -0.07 -4.32 1.31
CA TYR A 324 -0.06 -5.31 2.38
C TYR A 324 0.31 -6.71 1.86
N SER A 325 -0.06 -7.08 0.64
CA SER A 325 0.42 -8.31 0.01
C SER A 325 1.93 -8.27 -0.25
N LYS A 326 2.49 -7.13 -0.69
CA LYS A 326 3.95 -6.94 -0.79
C LYS A 326 4.63 -7.09 0.56
N ALA A 327 4.15 -6.39 1.59
CA ALA A 327 4.70 -6.48 2.93
C ALA A 327 4.70 -7.92 3.47
N LEU A 328 3.62 -8.67 3.23
CA LEU A 328 3.53 -10.07 3.62
C LEU A 328 4.49 -10.97 2.82
N THR A 329 4.59 -10.74 1.51
CA THR A 329 5.53 -11.45 0.62
C THR A 329 6.98 -11.23 1.09
N TRP A 330 7.34 -9.99 1.43
CA TRP A 330 8.66 -9.64 1.96
C TRP A 330 8.97 -10.33 3.30
N LEU A 331 8.02 -10.30 4.23
CA LEU A 331 8.16 -10.90 5.55
C LEU A 331 8.41 -12.41 5.47
N LEU A 332 7.79 -13.07 4.49
CA LEU A 332 7.93 -14.50 4.22
C LEU A 332 9.16 -14.86 3.38
N ASN A 333 9.93 -13.88 2.91
CA ASN A 333 11.04 -14.08 1.97
C ASN A 333 10.61 -14.80 0.69
N LEU A 334 9.53 -14.32 0.06
CA LEU A 334 9.05 -14.82 -1.23
C LEU A 334 9.42 -13.83 -2.34
N GLU A 335 9.76 -14.32 -3.52
CA GLU A 335 10.19 -13.47 -4.65
C GLU A 335 9.03 -12.70 -5.30
N LYS A 336 7.82 -13.27 -5.28
CA LYS A 336 6.64 -12.70 -5.94
C LYS A 336 5.37 -12.93 -5.15
N ILE A 337 4.39 -12.06 -5.42
CA ILE A 337 3.07 -12.14 -4.82
C ILE A 337 2.26 -13.28 -5.45
N ASP A 338 1.61 -14.07 -4.61
CA ASP A 338 0.64 -15.09 -4.98
C ASP A 338 -0.79 -14.64 -4.60
N ILE A 339 -1.80 -15.11 -5.34
CA ILE A 339 -3.22 -14.83 -5.06
C ILE A 339 -3.62 -15.26 -3.65
N ASN A 340 -3.03 -16.35 -3.14
CA ASN A 340 -3.35 -16.82 -1.79
C ASN A 340 -2.92 -15.80 -0.71
N LEU A 341 -1.82 -15.07 -0.93
CA LEU A 341 -1.41 -13.97 -0.03
C LEU A 341 -2.39 -12.81 -0.08
N VAL A 342 -2.92 -12.49 -1.26
CA VAL A 342 -3.99 -11.48 -1.41
C VAL A 342 -5.23 -11.92 -0.62
N ASN A 343 -5.63 -13.19 -0.72
CA ASN A 343 -6.78 -13.73 -0.01
C ASN A 343 -6.62 -13.72 1.51
N THR A 344 -5.40 -13.93 2.02
CA THR A 344 -5.11 -13.80 3.45
C THR A 344 -5.35 -12.38 3.96
N ILE A 345 -4.99 -11.37 3.17
CA ILE A 345 -5.04 -9.95 3.56
C ILE A 345 -6.39 -9.28 3.27
N ALA A 346 -7.06 -9.68 2.18
CA ALA A 346 -8.23 -9.00 1.65
C ALA A 346 -9.38 -8.79 2.65
N PRO A 347 -9.73 -9.75 3.53
CA PRO A 347 -10.78 -9.54 4.53
C PRO A 347 -10.52 -8.36 5.48
N TYR A 348 -9.25 -8.12 5.85
CA TYR A 348 -8.86 -7.02 6.74
C TYR A 348 -8.82 -5.67 6.03
N VAL A 349 -8.55 -5.66 4.72
CA VAL A 349 -8.57 -4.42 3.92
C VAL A 349 -10.01 -3.99 3.62
N ILE A 350 -10.93 -4.93 3.42
CA ILE A 350 -12.25 -4.68 2.83
C ILE A 350 -13.36 -4.50 3.87
N SER A 351 -13.32 -5.26 4.96
CA SER A 351 -14.49 -5.42 5.85
C SER A 351 -14.99 -4.14 6.52
N HIS A 352 -14.13 -3.14 6.74
CA HIS A 352 -14.48 -1.83 7.30
C HIS A 352 -14.83 -0.78 6.23
N ARG A 353 -14.61 -1.06 4.95
CA ARG A 353 -14.80 -0.10 3.85
C ARG A 353 -16.14 -0.25 3.13
N VAL A 354 -16.80 -1.39 3.31
CA VAL A 354 -17.99 -1.78 2.55
C VAL A 354 -19.20 -1.91 3.46
N LYS A 355 -20.31 -1.32 3.02
CA LYS A 355 -21.62 -1.62 3.56
C LYS A 355 -22.28 -2.73 2.76
N TYR A 356 -22.63 -3.79 3.46
CA TYR A 356 -23.34 -4.93 2.92
C TYR A 356 -24.85 -4.79 3.11
N THR A 357 -25.62 -5.57 2.37
CA THR A 357 -27.07 -5.66 2.60
C THR A 357 -27.36 -6.31 3.94
N GLN A 358 -28.12 -5.63 4.81
CA GLN A 358 -28.47 -6.14 6.14
C GLN A 358 -29.12 -7.53 6.08
N ARG A 359 -30.04 -7.72 5.14
CA ARG A 359 -30.74 -9.00 4.93
C ARG A 359 -29.78 -10.19 4.73
N GLU A 360 -28.63 -9.99 4.09
CA GLU A 360 -27.66 -11.08 3.88
C GLU A 360 -26.65 -11.16 5.02
N LEU A 361 -26.25 -10.01 5.56
CA LEU A 361 -25.29 -9.90 6.66
C LEU A 361 -25.84 -10.45 8.00
N GLU A 362 -27.13 -10.32 8.25
CA GLU A 362 -27.78 -10.76 9.50
C GLU A 362 -28.15 -12.26 9.49
N LYS A 363 -28.16 -12.89 8.32
CA LYS A 363 -28.44 -14.33 8.20
C LYS A 363 -27.31 -15.17 8.79
N SER A 364 -27.66 -16.39 9.20
CA SER A 364 -26.67 -17.42 9.55
C SER A 364 -25.75 -17.69 8.35
N PRO A 365 -24.42 -17.83 8.54
CA PRO A 365 -23.69 -17.90 9.81
C PRO A 365 -23.00 -16.59 10.23
N TYR A 366 -23.48 -15.42 9.77
CA TYR A 366 -22.76 -14.16 9.95
C TYR A 366 -23.27 -13.31 11.12
N TRP A 367 -24.58 -13.22 11.31
CA TRP A 367 -25.20 -12.48 12.44
C TRP A 367 -24.62 -11.07 12.65
N GLY A 368 -24.43 -10.31 11.57
CA GLY A 368 -23.86 -8.96 11.64
C GLY A 368 -22.33 -8.89 11.53
N LYS A 369 -21.62 -10.03 11.55
CA LYS A 369 -20.15 -10.06 11.47
C LYS A 369 -19.66 -9.73 10.07
N THR A 370 -19.31 -8.45 9.86
CA THR A 370 -18.84 -7.92 8.57
C THR A 370 -17.57 -8.61 8.08
N TYR A 371 -16.63 -8.92 8.97
CA TYR A 371 -15.39 -9.63 8.63
C TYR A 371 -15.66 -11.01 8.01
N ASP A 372 -16.47 -11.84 8.67
CA ASP A 372 -16.79 -13.19 8.20
C ASP A 372 -17.59 -13.16 6.88
N PHE A 373 -18.52 -12.19 6.75
CA PHE A 373 -19.25 -12.00 5.51
C PHE A 373 -18.34 -11.54 4.37
N SER A 374 -17.40 -10.63 4.63
CA SER A 374 -16.39 -10.18 3.65
C SER A 374 -15.58 -11.35 3.11
N LYS A 375 -15.17 -12.27 3.99
CA LYS A 375 -14.46 -13.50 3.59
C LYS A 375 -15.29 -14.36 2.66
N ASN A 376 -16.58 -14.55 2.94
CA ASN A 376 -17.47 -15.28 2.05
C ASN A 376 -17.62 -14.62 0.67
N ILE A 377 -17.75 -13.29 0.63
CA ILE A 377 -17.80 -12.55 -0.63
C ILE A 377 -16.50 -12.75 -1.44
N LEU A 378 -15.35 -12.69 -0.78
CA LEU A 378 -14.06 -12.93 -1.42
C LEU A 378 -13.92 -14.35 -1.96
N ASP A 379 -14.41 -15.36 -1.24
CA ASP A 379 -14.44 -16.75 -1.74
C ASP A 379 -15.31 -16.89 -3.00
N LEU A 380 -16.44 -16.16 -3.09
CA LEU A 380 -17.25 -16.11 -4.30
C LEU A 380 -16.48 -15.45 -5.45
N ILE A 381 -15.79 -14.33 -5.19
CA ILE A 381 -14.97 -13.64 -6.19
C ILE A 381 -13.84 -14.53 -6.69
N GLN A 382 -13.18 -15.28 -5.82
CA GLN A 382 -12.12 -16.21 -6.19
C GLN A 382 -12.64 -17.28 -7.16
N LYS A 383 -13.79 -17.90 -6.86
CA LYS A 383 -14.41 -18.89 -7.76
C LYS A 383 -14.75 -18.28 -9.11
N ARG A 384 -15.31 -17.06 -9.13
CA ARG A 384 -15.61 -16.34 -10.37
C ARG A 384 -14.35 -16.00 -11.15
N PHE A 385 -13.27 -15.61 -10.47
CA PHE A 385 -11.98 -15.32 -11.07
C PHE A 385 -11.40 -16.53 -11.81
N ILE A 386 -11.43 -17.70 -11.17
CA ILE A 386 -11.00 -18.95 -11.78
C ILE A 386 -11.86 -19.27 -13.01
N ASN A 387 -13.18 -19.14 -12.89
CA ASN A 387 -14.10 -19.39 -14.01
C ASN A 387 -13.89 -18.44 -15.20
N ARG A 388 -13.37 -17.23 -14.99
CA ARG A 388 -13.09 -16.25 -16.06
C ARG A 388 -11.62 -16.23 -16.51
N ALA A 389 -10.80 -17.19 -16.09
CA ALA A 389 -9.36 -17.23 -16.43
C ALA A 389 -9.12 -17.18 -17.95
N GLU A 390 -9.90 -17.95 -18.72
CA GLU A 390 -9.82 -17.95 -20.20
C GLU A 390 -10.12 -16.56 -20.80
N CYS A 391 -11.06 -15.82 -20.22
CA CYS A 391 -11.41 -14.47 -20.69
C CYS A 391 -10.25 -13.49 -20.51
N TYR A 392 -9.47 -13.61 -19.42
CA TYR A 392 -8.26 -12.80 -19.24
C TYR A 392 -7.17 -13.16 -20.25
N LEU A 393 -6.98 -14.44 -20.56
CA LEU A 393 -6.04 -14.89 -21.59
C LEU A 393 -6.45 -14.38 -22.98
N ILE A 394 -7.75 -14.36 -23.28
CA ILE A 394 -8.26 -13.75 -24.53
C ILE A 394 -7.94 -12.26 -24.55
N ALA A 395 -8.27 -11.52 -23.48
CA ALA A 395 -7.99 -10.09 -23.42
C ALA A 395 -6.48 -9.79 -23.56
N GLU A 396 -5.61 -10.64 -23.02
CA GLU A 396 -4.16 -10.54 -23.21
C GLU A 396 -3.75 -10.75 -24.67
N ARG A 397 -4.29 -11.77 -25.36
CA ARG A 397 -4.03 -11.94 -26.80
C ARG A 397 -4.41 -10.71 -27.62
N PHE A 398 -5.56 -10.10 -27.32
CA PHE A 398 -5.97 -8.85 -27.98
C PHE A 398 -5.01 -7.70 -27.67
N ARG A 399 -4.55 -7.59 -26.42
CA ARG A 399 -3.57 -6.58 -26.00
C ARG A 399 -2.24 -6.73 -26.73
N ASP A 400 -1.81 -7.96 -26.97
CA ASP A 400 -0.55 -8.30 -27.64
C ASP A 400 -0.67 -8.29 -29.19
N GLY A 401 -1.89 -8.11 -29.73
CA GLY A 401 -2.13 -8.14 -31.17
C GLY A 401 -2.17 -9.55 -31.77
N GLU A 402 -2.35 -10.59 -30.95
CA GLU A 402 -2.32 -12.01 -31.32
C GLU A 402 -3.71 -12.68 -31.17
N SER A 403 -4.79 -11.94 -31.48
CA SER A 403 -6.16 -12.44 -31.36
C SER A 403 -6.48 -13.61 -32.30
N LYS A 404 -7.32 -14.55 -31.85
CA LYS A 404 -7.84 -15.68 -32.65
C LYS A 404 -9.29 -15.43 -33.10
N ASN A 405 -9.72 -16.12 -34.16
CA ASN A 405 -11.06 -15.94 -34.75
C ASN A 405 -12.20 -16.24 -33.75
N ASP A 406 -12.04 -17.26 -32.90
CA ASP A 406 -13.10 -17.70 -31.97
C ASP A 406 -13.13 -16.90 -30.66
N ASP A 407 -12.10 -16.08 -30.39
CA ASP A 407 -11.93 -15.40 -29.11
C ASP A 407 -13.12 -14.48 -28.75
N LEU A 408 -13.65 -13.76 -29.73
CA LEU A 408 -14.82 -12.90 -29.54
C LEU A 408 -16.09 -13.70 -29.27
N ALA A 409 -16.24 -14.88 -29.88
CA ALA A 409 -17.40 -15.74 -29.64
C ALA A 409 -17.38 -16.27 -28.20
N THR A 410 -16.22 -16.70 -27.72
CA THR A 410 -16.03 -17.13 -26.32
C THR A 410 -16.37 -16.00 -25.35
N LEU A 411 -15.82 -14.79 -25.52
CA LEU A 411 -16.16 -13.66 -24.65
C LEU A 411 -17.65 -13.34 -24.66
N LYS A 412 -18.30 -13.37 -25.83
CA LYS A 412 -19.74 -13.12 -25.97
C LYS A 412 -20.61 -14.16 -25.26
N ASN A 413 -20.11 -15.38 -25.05
CA ASN A 413 -20.80 -16.38 -24.24
C ASN A 413 -20.74 -16.00 -22.75
N TYR A 414 -19.52 -15.73 -22.24
CA TYR A 414 -19.32 -15.37 -20.82
C TYR A 414 -20.02 -14.06 -20.42
N GLN A 415 -20.13 -13.08 -21.33
CA GLN A 415 -20.77 -11.77 -21.05
C GLN A 415 -22.22 -11.89 -20.54
N GLN A 416 -22.91 -12.99 -20.84
CA GLN A 416 -24.30 -13.19 -20.45
C GLN A 416 -24.45 -13.30 -18.93
N ASN A 417 -23.43 -13.83 -18.25
CA ASN A 417 -23.47 -14.18 -16.83
C ASN A 417 -22.34 -13.55 -16.00
N ASP A 418 -21.38 -12.86 -16.64
CA ASP A 418 -20.29 -12.18 -15.95
C ASP A 418 -20.23 -10.68 -16.27
N LEU A 419 -20.34 -9.86 -15.22
CA LEU A 419 -20.36 -8.41 -15.32
C LEU A 419 -18.99 -7.84 -15.73
N ILE A 420 -17.88 -8.43 -15.29
CA ILE A 420 -16.53 -7.96 -15.64
C ILE A 420 -16.25 -8.24 -17.11
N VAL A 421 -16.63 -9.43 -17.59
CA VAL A 421 -16.52 -9.73 -19.03
C VAL A 421 -17.35 -8.75 -19.86
N LYS A 422 -18.59 -8.48 -19.44
CA LYS A 422 -19.51 -7.60 -20.15
C LYS A 422 -19.08 -6.13 -20.16
N TYR A 423 -18.64 -5.59 -19.03
CA TYR A 423 -18.40 -4.15 -18.86
C TYR A 423 -16.93 -3.73 -18.92
N ASP A 424 -15.98 -4.67 -18.76
CA ASP A 424 -14.56 -4.35 -18.78
C ASP A 424 -13.87 -5.03 -19.98
N LEU A 425 -13.93 -6.36 -20.07
CA LEU A 425 -13.12 -7.09 -21.05
C LEU A 425 -13.62 -6.91 -22.48
N ILE A 426 -14.92 -7.01 -22.75
CA ILE A 426 -15.48 -6.81 -24.08
C ILE A 426 -15.25 -5.39 -24.60
N PRO A 427 -15.56 -4.31 -23.83
CA PRO A 427 -15.27 -2.95 -24.27
C PRO A 427 -13.79 -2.74 -24.56
N PHE A 428 -12.90 -3.27 -23.72
CA PHE A 428 -11.45 -3.23 -23.98
C PHE A 428 -11.10 -3.93 -25.30
N VAL A 429 -11.52 -5.18 -25.48
CA VAL A 429 -11.24 -5.97 -26.68
C VAL A 429 -11.78 -5.29 -27.94
N ASN A 430 -13.01 -4.76 -27.89
CA ASN A 430 -13.59 -4.02 -29.01
C ASN A 430 -12.79 -2.76 -29.36
N SER A 431 -12.22 -2.08 -28.36
CA SER A 431 -11.40 -0.88 -28.59
C SER A 431 -10.09 -1.20 -29.31
N VAL A 432 -9.46 -2.35 -29.04
CA VAL A 432 -8.18 -2.75 -29.65
C VAL A 432 -8.34 -3.66 -30.87
N ASN A 433 -9.58 -4.06 -31.21
CA ASN A 433 -9.90 -4.84 -32.40
C ASN A 433 -9.92 -3.96 -33.67
N ASP A 434 -8.84 -3.20 -33.88
CA ASP A 434 -8.58 -2.37 -35.05
C ASP A 434 -7.47 -3.00 -35.91
N LYS A 435 -7.44 -2.69 -37.21
CA LYS A 435 -6.42 -3.25 -38.12
C LYS A 435 -5.00 -2.68 -37.89
N LYS A 436 -4.88 -1.50 -37.29
CA LYS A 436 -3.60 -0.82 -37.03
C LYS A 436 -3.00 -1.25 -35.69
N TYR A 437 -3.82 -1.50 -34.68
CA TYR A 437 -3.35 -1.83 -33.32
C TYR A 437 -2.40 -3.05 -33.30
N PRO A 438 -2.73 -4.23 -33.86
CA PRO A 438 -1.84 -5.39 -33.88
C PRO A 438 -0.51 -5.13 -34.58
N LYS A 439 -0.49 -4.25 -35.60
CA LYS A 439 0.74 -3.91 -36.32
C LYS A 439 1.71 -3.16 -35.42
N ILE A 440 1.23 -2.14 -34.71
CA ILE A 440 2.05 -1.35 -33.78
C ILE A 440 2.49 -2.22 -32.59
N ALA A 441 1.57 -3.00 -32.00
CA ALA A 441 1.90 -3.90 -30.89
C ALA A 441 3.01 -4.90 -31.28
N LYS A 442 2.93 -5.48 -32.48
CA LYS A 442 3.95 -6.38 -33.01
C LYS A 442 5.27 -5.66 -33.29
N GLN A 443 5.23 -4.46 -33.87
CA GLN A 443 6.44 -3.65 -34.10
C GLN A 443 7.18 -3.33 -32.78
N ILE A 444 6.46 -3.00 -31.71
CA ILE A 444 7.06 -2.77 -30.39
C ILE A 444 7.71 -4.06 -29.88
N LYS A 445 7.05 -5.21 -30.02
CA LYS A 445 7.58 -6.51 -29.58
C LYS A 445 8.83 -6.92 -30.38
N ASP A 446 8.84 -6.69 -31.69
CA ASP A 446 9.97 -7.00 -32.56
C ASP A 446 11.16 -6.05 -32.26
N ALA A 447 10.91 -4.74 -32.11
CA ALA A 447 11.93 -3.75 -31.73
C ALA A 447 12.52 -4.02 -30.33
N SER A 448 11.68 -4.41 -29.36
CA SER A 448 12.12 -4.82 -28.02
C SER A 448 13.07 -6.03 -28.09
N LYS A 449 12.75 -7.05 -28.88
CA LYS A 449 13.61 -8.24 -29.04
C LYS A 449 14.95 -7.93 -29.72
N ASN A 450 14.94 -7.01 -30.67
CA ASN A 450 16.14 -6.64 -31.43
C ASN A 450 17.03 -5.60 -30.70
N GLY A 451 16.50 -4.95 -29.65
CA GLY A 451 17.20 -3.85 -28.99
C GLY A 451 17.16 -2.52 -29.77
N ASP A 452 16.15 -2.33 -30.62
CA ASP A 452 16.02 -1.17 -31.50
C ASP A 452 15.47 0.06 -30.74
N ILE A 453 16.33 0.70 -29.93
CA ILE A 453 15.97 1.84 -29.06
C ILE A 453 15.35 3.00 -29.85
N GLU A 454 15.92 3.35 -31.02
CA GLU A 454 15.41 4.43 -31.87
C GLU A 454 13.99 4.17 -32.39
N VAL A 455 13.70 2.90 -32.75
CA VAL A 455 12.37 2.50 -33.21
C VAL A 455 11.36 2.57 -32.07
N LEU A 456 11.72 2.09 -30.88
CA LEU A 456 10.88 2.19 -29.68
C LEU A 456 10.57 3.64 -29.31
N ALA A 457 11.57 4.53 -29.35
CA ALA A 457 11.41 5.95 -29.08
C ALA A 457 10.50 6.63 -30.12
N LYS A 458 10.67 6.31 -31.41
CA LYS A 458 9.84 6.82 -32.49
C LYS A 458 8.38 6.40 -32.33
N ILE A 459 8.12 5.11 -32.13
CA ILE A 459 6.75 4.59 -31.93
C ILE A 459 6.11 5.25 -30.70
N ARG A 460 6.85 5.39 -29.60
CA ARG A 460 6.36 6.07 -28.40
C ARG A 460 5.93 7.51 -28.70
N ASN A 461 6.76 8.28 -29.40
CA ASN A 461 6.47 9.68 -29.72
C ASN A 461 5.26 9.80 -30.66
N GLU A 462 5.15 8.95 -31.68
CA GLU A 462 3.96 8.89 -32.55
C GLU A 462 2.67 8.56 -31.76
N LEU A 463 2.76 7.68 -30.76
CA LEU A 463 1.62 7.34 -29.89
C LEU A 463 1.25 8.45 -28.90
N ILE A 464 2.21 9.29 -28.49
CA ILE A 464 1.95 10.46 -27.64
C ILE A 464 1.14 11.50 -28.41
N GLU A 465 1.48 11.73 -29.69
CA GLU A 465 0.78 12.68 -30.56
C GLU A 465 -0.60 12.17 -31.01
N ASN A 466 -0.74 10.86 -31.22
CA ASN A 466 -1.98 10.27 -31.73
C ASN A 466 -3.02 9.98 -30.62
N ILE A 467 -3.82 10.99 -30.31
CA ILE A 467 -4.83 10.91 -29.23
C ILE A 467 -5.88 9.81 -29.48
N ASP A 468 -6.29 9.57 -30.71
CA ASP A 468 -7.38 8.62 -30.99
C ASP A 468 -6.90 7.16 -31.08
N PHE A 469 -5.61 6.90 -30.90
CA PHE A 469 -5.08 5.54 -31.01
C PHE A 469 -5.56 4.64 -29.85
N PRO A 470 -6.10 3.45 -30.15
CA PRO A 470 -6.68 2.59 -29.13
C PRO A 470 -5.63 2.08 -28.16
N ASN A 471 -5.95 2.10 -26.86
CA ASN A 471 -5.08 1.63 -25.77
C ASN A 471 -3.65 2.23 -25.82
N ARG A 472 -3.51 3.47 -26.32
CA ARG A 472 -2.20 4.12 -26.51
C ARG A 472 -1.37 4.23 -25.23
N ALA A 473 -2.01 4.50 -24.09
CA ALA A 473 -1.33 4.64 -22.80
C ALA A 473 -0.60 3.36 -22.40
N TYR A 474 -1.18 2.19 -22.69
CA TYR A 474 -0.52 0.90 -22.45
C TYR A 474 0.69 0.72 -23.36
N LEU A 475 0.56 1.01 -24.66
CA LEU A 475 1.66 0.87 -25.62
C LEU A 475 2.80 1.85 -25.32
N ILE A 476 2.49 3.10 -24.94
CA ILE A 476 3.49 4.08 -24.49
C ILE A 476 4.22 3.56 -23.25
N ASN A 477 3.49 3.03 -22.27
CA ASN A 477 4.11 2.47 -21.07
C ASN A 477 4.95 1.23 -21.38
N LEU A 478 4.51 0.37 -22.32
CA LEU A 478 5.29 -0.76 -22.80
C LEU A 478 6.59 -0.29 -23.46
N CYS A 479 6.54 0.70 -24.36
CA CYS A 479 7.73 1.32 -24.92
C CYS A 479 8.65 1.85 -23.83
N ASN A 480 8.13 2.61 -22.85
CA ASN A 480 8.92 3.14 -21.75
C ASN A 480 9.58 2.04 -20.90
N GLN A 481 8.88 0.94 -20.64
CA GLN A 481 9.42 -0.18 -19.89
C GLN A 481 10.53 -0.92 -20.66
N GLU A 482 10.34 -1.13 -21.95
CA GLU A 482 11.35 -1.78 -22.80
C GLU A 482 12.56 -0.88 -23.02
N LEU A 483 12.34 0.42 -23.25
CA LEU A 483 13.40 1.44 -23.25
C LEU A 483 14.16 1.45 -21.93
N TYR A 484 13.46 1.46 -20.80
CA TYR A 484 14.07 1.37 -19.46
C TYR A 484 14.96 0.13 -19.34
N LYS A 485 14.43 -1.06 -19.64
CA LYS A 485 15.20 -2.32 -19.53
C LYS A 485 16.47 -2.32 -20.39
N GLN A 486 16.43 -1.69 -21.54
CA GLN A 486 17.56 -1.65 -22.48
C GLN A 486 18.56 -0.53 -22.18
N THR A 487 18.16 0.49 -21.43
CA THR A 487 18.98 1.69 -21.17
C THR A 487 19.38 1.88 -19.71
N VAL A 488 18.73 1.19 -18.77
CA VAL A 488 19.01 1.32 -17.35
C VAL A 488 20.49 1.12 -17.08
N SER A 489 21.08 2.13 -16.46
CA SER A 489 22.50 2.16 -16.15
C SER A 489 22.65 2.77 -14.76
N ASP A 490 23.22 1.98 -13.85
CA ASP A 490 23.45 2.34 -12.45
C ASP A 490 24.91 2.78 -12.27
N TYR A 491 25.07 3.92 -11.61
CA TYR A 491 26.37 4.56 -11.39
C TYR A 491 26.52 4.93 -9.92
N ILE A 492 27.67 4.60 -9.35
CA ILE A 492 28.03 4.96 -7.97
C ILE A 492 29.26 5.86 -7.97
N PHE A 493 29.20 6.89 -7.12
CA PHE A 493 30.32 7.78 -6.82
C PHE A 493 30.24 8.32 -5.40
N LYS A 494 31.33 8.96 -4.96
CA LYS A 494 31.41 9.61 -3.65
C LYS A 494 30.78 11.00 -3.70
N TYR A 495 30.08 11.38 -2.64
CA TYR A 495 29.37 12.66 -2.54
C TYR A 495 30.26 13.88 -2.84
N VAL A 496 31.57 13.80 -2.56
CA VAL A 496 32.54 14.86 -2.92
C VAL A 496 32.52 15.27 -4.40
N ASN A 497 32.21 14.33 -5.31
CA ASN A 497 32.15 14.56 -6.75
C ASN A 497 30.78 15.07 -7.25
N ASN A 498 29.80 15.28 -6.35
CA ASN A 498 28.43 15.61 -6.76
C ASN A 498 28.32 16.93 -7.54
N LYS A 499 29.16 17.93 -7.25
CA LYS A 499 29.13 19.25 -7.89
C LYS A 499 29.63 19.18 -9.32
N GLU A 500 30.66 18.39 -9.57
CA GLU A 500 31.23 18.17 -10.91
C GLU A 500 30.20 17.44 -11.79
N ILE A 501 29.66 16.34 -11.28
CA ILE A 501 28.62 15.56 -11.98
C ILE A 501 27.38 16.41 -12.27
N TRP A 502 26.93 17.18 -11.30
CA TRP A 502 25.83 18.12 -11.52
C TRP A 502 26.14 19.14 -12.62
N ALA A 503 27.33 19.74 -12.61
CA ALA A 503 27.74 20.74 -13.60
C ALA A 503 27.82 20.16 -15.02
N ASP A 504 28.41 18.99 -15.18
CA ASP A 504 28.55 18.32 -16.48
C ASP A 504 27.19 17.95 -17.08
N ILE A 505 26.29 17.39 -16.25
CA ILE A 505 24.93 17.06 -16.69
C ILE A 505 24.14 18.33 -17.00
N ALA A 506 24.26 19.38 -16.19
CA ALA A 506 23.52 20.62 -16.39
C ALA A 506 24.00 21.40 -17.63
N SER A 507 25.27 21.26 -18.03
CA SER A 507 25.82 21.88 -19.25
C SER A 507 25.14 21.36 -20.51
N GLU A 508 24.96 20.04 -20.60
CA GLU A 508 24.32 19.38 -21.75
C GLU A 508 22.80 19.36 -21.65
N PHE A 509 22.26 19.31 -20.43
CA PHE A 509 20.83 19.32 -20.15
C PHE A 509 20.44 20.47 -19.19
N PRO A 510 20.35 21.72 -19.67
CA PRO A 510 20.03 22.88 -18.83
C PRO A 510 18.72 22.74 -18.03
N LYS A 511 17.75 22.00 -18.58
CA LYS A 511 16.46 21.68 -17.93
C LYS A 511 16.60 20.86 -16.63
N LEU A 512 17.73 20.17 -16.43
CA LEU A 512 17.97 19.32 -15.27
C LEU A 512 18.69 20.04 -14.11
N ASP A 513 19.17 21.26 -14.32
CA ASP A 513 19.99 22.00 -13.35
C ASP A 513 19.35 22.06 -11.94
N LYS A 514 18.18 22.72 -11.85
CA LYS A 514 17.48 22.88 -10.57
C LYS A 514 17.06 21.53 -9.94
N PRO A 515 16.44 20.58 -10.67
CA PRO A 515 16.10 19.26 -10.13
C PRO A 515 17.29 18.49 -9.56
N LEU A 516 18.43 18.47 -10.25
CA LEU A 516 19.65 17.79 -9.82
C LEU A 516 20.22 18.43 -8.56
N LYS A 517 20.30 19.76 -8.53
CA LYS A 517 20.75 20.50 -7.37
C LYS A 517 19.92 20.15 -6.13
N GLU A 518 18.59 20.15 -6.27
CA GLU A 518 17.69 19.76 -5.18
C GLU A 518 17.85 18.29 -4.76
N ALA A 519 18.21 17.39 -5.68
CA ALA A 519 18.41 15.97 -5.38
C ALA A 519 19.67 15.74 -4.54
N PHE A 520 20.78 16.42 -4.85
CA PHE A 520 22.04 16.27 -4.11
C PHE A 520 22.07 17.03 -2.76
N MET A 521 21.12 17.92 -2.48
CA MET A 521 21.15 18.80 -1.30
C MET A 521 21.09 18.08 0.07
N ARG A 522 20.44 16.93 0.15
CA ARG A 522 20.21 16.23 1.43
C ARG A 522 20.09 14.72 1.21
N ARG A 523 20.21 13.96 2.30
CA ARG A 523 19.93 12.52 2.31
C ARG A 523 18.48 12.27 1.88
N GLN A 524 18.29 11.76 0.68
CA GLN A 524 16.99 11.46 0.10
C GLN A 524 17.16 10.59 -1.15
N THR A 525 16.05 9.97 -1.56
CA THR A 525 15.90 9.43 -2.91
C THR A 525 15.00 10.37 -3.69
N LYS A 526 15.46 10.84 -4.86
CA LYS A 526 14.69 11.75 -5.71
C LYS A 526 14.66 11.23 -7.14
N GLN A 527 13.46 11.17 -7.71
CA GLN A 527 13.25 10.83 -9.11
C GLN A 527 13.03 12.13 -9.91
N ILE A 528 13.82 12.32 -10.96
CA ILE A 528 13.72 13.42 -11.91
C ILE A 528 13.23 12.83 -13.23
N ARG A 529 12.15 13.38 -13.78
CA ARG A 529 11.52 12.89 -15.02
C ARG A 529 11.43 14.01 -16.03
N THR A 530 11.84 13.74 -17.25
CA THR A 530 11.56 14.54 -18.45
C THR A 530 10.83 13.67 -19.48
N GLU A 531 10.61 14.17 -20.70
CA GLU A 531 9.88 13.44 -21.75
C GLU A 531 10.56 12.13 -22.18
N ASP A 532 11.89 12.07 -22.20
CA ASP A 532 12.66 10.92 -22.69
C ASP A 532 13.71 10.38 -21.72
N LEU A 533 13.68 10.84 -20.46
CA LEU A 533 14.72 10.55 -19.48
C LEU A 533 14.15 10.49 -18.06
N LEU A 534 14.48 9.41 -17.34
CA LEU A 534 14.26 9.19 -15.93
C LEU A 534 15.62 9.05 -15.24
N ILE A 535 15.86 9.89 -14.25
CA ILE A 535 17.02 9.83 -13.37
C ILE A 535 16.53 9.56 -11.95
N GLU A 536 17.00 8.49 -11.32
CA GLU A 536 16.79 8.26 -9.89
C GLU A 536 18.12 8.49 -9.15
N ILE A 537 18.10 9.39 -8.19
CA ILE A 537 19.28 9.76 -7.40
C ILE A 537 19.04 9.38 -5.96
N ASN A 538 19.89 8.53 -5.43
CA ASN A 538 19.87 8.12 -4.04
C ASN A 538 21.13 8.64 -3.33
N VAL A 539 20.95 9.62 -2.45
CA VAL A 539 22.03 10.19 -1.63
C VAL A 539 21.98 9.54 -0.25
N THR A 540 22.97 8.70 0.06
CA THR A 540 23.03 7.98 1.34
C THR A 540 23.44 8.87 2.51
N GLY A 541 24.22 9.91 2.23
CA GLY A 541 24.71 10.89 3.19
C GLY A 541 25.31 12.10 2.48
N ILE A 542 25.58 13.17 3.24
CA ILE A 542 26.14 14.44 2.73
C ILE A 542 27.59 14.67 3.17
N ASN A 543 28.24 13.66 3.74
CA ASN A 543 29.68 13.67 4.02
C ASN A 543 30.42 13.25 2.75
N ASP A 544 31.65 13.74 2.55
CA ASP A 544 32.44 13.53 1.32
C ASP A 544 32.57 12.07 0.88
N ASP A 545 32.73 11.14 1.84
CA ASP A 545 32.84 9.70 1.59
C ASP A 545 31.50 8.96 1.43
N SER A 546 30.36 9.65 1.57
CA SER A 546 29.04 9.04 1.43
C SER A 546 28.80 8.63 -0.02
N LEU A 547 28.13 7.50 -0.23
CA LEU A 547 27.81 7.03 -1.57
C LEU A 547 26.60 7.75 -2.14
N VAL A 548 26.68 8.06 -3.43
CA VAL A 548 25.56 8.52 -4.23
C VAL A 548 25.39 7.55 -5.37
N ASN A 549 24.17 7.01 -5.51
CA ASN A 549 23.78 6.22 -6.66
C ASN A 549 22.95 7.12 -7.60
N ILE A 550 23.31 7.12 -8.89
CA ILE A 550 22.52 7.68 -9.97
C ILE A 550 22.16 6.55 -10.93
N GLN A 551 20.86 6.32 -11.08
CA GLN A 551 20.30 5.45 -12.09
C GLN A 551 19.74 6.27 -13.24
N ILE A 552 20.13 5.96 -14.47
CA ILE A 552 19.65 6.62 -15.68
C ILE A 552 18.91 5.62 -16.54
N SER A 553 17.77 6.03 -17.09
CA SER A 553 16.97 5.23 -18.01
C SER A 553 16.12 6.12 -18.92
N GLY A 554 15.73 5.63 -20.09
CA GLY A 554 14.88 6.37 -21.03
C GLY A 554 15.18 6.04 -22.49
N GLY A 555 14.95 6.98 -23.39
CA GLY A 555 15.25 6.83 -24.82
C GLY A 555 16.57 7.49 -25.20
N SER A 556 16.50 8.36 -26.20
CA SER A 556 17.67 8.99 -26.83
C SER A 556 18.47 9.88 -25.87
N GLU A 557 17.78 10.69 -25.05
CA GLU A 557 18.42 11.55 -24.04
C GLU A 557 19.15 10.72 -22.98
N ALA A 558 18.62 9.56 -22.60
CA ALA A 558 19.27 8.65 -21.66
C ALA A 558 20.58 8.09 -22.21
N LEU A 559 20.62 7.71 -23.49
CA LEU A 559 21.83 7.25 -24.16
C LEU A 559 22.90 8.34 -24.27
N GLN A 560 22.49 9.59 -24.51
CA GLN A 560 23.42 10.74 -24.52
C GLN A 560 23.99 11.01 -23.14
N LEU A 561 23.13 11.06 -22.11
CA LEU A 561 23.55 11.25 -20.73
C LEU A 561 24.50 10.15 -20.27
N ARG A 562 24.21 8.90 -20.64
CA ARG A 562 25.07 7.75 -20.37
C ARG A 562 26.48 7.95 -20.92
N LYS A 563 26.61 8.39 -22.17
CA LYS A 563 27.91 8.67 -22.79
C LYS A 563 28.71 9.73 -22.06
N ILE A 564 28.04 10.75 -21.51
CA ILE A 564 28.68 11.81 -20.73
C ILE A 564 29.18 11.24 -19.40
N ILE A 565 28.34 10.49 -18.68
CA ILE A 565 28.71 9.90 -17.39
C ILE A 565 29.83 8.87 -17.53
N GLU A 566 29.81 8.05 -18.58
CA GLU A 566 30.86 7.05 -18.85
C GLU A 566 32.22 7.68 -19.21
N GLN A 567 32.26 8.98 -19.55
CA GLN A 567 33.51 9.72 -19.78
C GLN A 567 34.12 10.28 -18.48
N LEU A 568 33.45 10.17 -17.34
CA LEU A 568 33.91 10.68 -16.06
C LEU A 568 34.74 9.62 -15.31
N ASP A 569 36.01 9.93 -15.04
CA ASP A 569 36.99 8.98 -14.47
C ASP A 569 36.69 8.50 -13.03
N TYR A 570 35.78 9.17 -12.32
CA TYR A 570 35.47 8.96 -10.89
C TYR A 570 34.11 8.30 -10.63
N ILE A 571 33.43 7.81 -11.67
CA ILE A 571 32.17 7.07 -11.56
C ILE A 571 32.42 5.58 -11.85
N GLN A 572 31.89 4.73 -10.97
CA GLN A 572 31.87 3.29 -11.20
C GLN A 572 30.48 2.86 -11.66
N ARG A 573 30.42 2.12 -12.77
CA ARG A 573 29.18 1.48 -13.20
C ARG A 573 28.96 0.21 -12.37
N GLU A 574 27.78 0.07 -11.78
CA GLU A 574 27.37 -1.22 -11.21
C GLU A 574 26.93 -2.14 -12.37
N GLU A 575 27.45 -3.37 -12.39
CA GLU A 575 27.08 -4.40 -13.38
C GLU A 575 25.69 -4.99 -13.15
#